data_AF-A0A2N9LPG5-F1
#
_entry.id   AF-A0A2N9LPG5-F1
#
_cell.length_a   1.000
_cell.length_b   1.000
_cell.length_c   1.000
_cell.angle_alpha   90.00
_cell.angle_beta   90.00
_cell.angle_gamma   90.00
#
_symmetry.space_group_name_H-M   'P 1'
#
loop_
_entity.id
_entity.type
_entity.pdbx_description
1 polymer ?
#
loop_
_entity_poly.entity_id
_entity_poly.type
_entity_poly.pdbx_seq_one_letter_code
_entity_poly.pdbx_strand_id
1 'polypeptide(L)'
;MARVLHCSTPAGGLRVKIADSFLTRALGLLVGPPLAQDEALFIAPCSSIHTIGMRYAIDVAFVDRDARVVRVFSQVRAGRIRVARGARAVLELRAGAAARQGLVRGVQLRELAAVLSP
;
A
#
# COMPACT_ATOMS: atom_id res chain seq x y z
N MET A 1 -18.45 -2.80 -3.10
CA MET A 1 -17.74 -1.63 -3.64
C MET A 1 -16.47 -1.42 -2.83
N ALA A 2 -15.33 -1.13 -3.46
CA ALA A 2 -14.10 -0.84 -2.73
C ALA A 2 -14.23 0.54 -2.05
N ARG A 3 -14.05 0.59 -0.73
CA ARG A 3 -14.05 1.83 0.05
C ARG A 3 -12.84 2.67 -0.33
N VAL A 4 -12.98 3.99 -0.41
CA VAL A 4 -11.88 4.92 -0.70
C VAL A 4 -11.73 5.91 0.45
N LEU A 5 -10.51 6.12 0.90
CA LEU A 5 -10.14 7.10 1.92
C LEU A 5 -9.16 8.12 1.34
N HIS A 6 -9.16 9.32 1.90
CA HIS A 6 -8.06 10.25 1.71
C HIS A 6 -7.11 10.10 2.89
N CYS A 7 -5.83 9.94 2.60
CA CYS A 7 -4.79 9.77 3.62
C CYS A 7 -3.76 10.88 3.46
N SER A 8 -3.45 11.57 4.55
CA SER A 8 -2.42 12.60 4.56
C SER A 8 -1.03 11.98 4.60
N THR A 9 -0.12 12.57 3.85
CA THR A 9 1.29 12.19 3.78
C THR A 9 2.16 13.42 4.08
N PRO A 10 3.46 13.25 4.39
CA PRO A 10 4.37 14.37 4.57
C PRO A 10 4.43 15.36 3.38
N ALA A 11 4.14 14.90 2.17
CA ALA A 11 4.19 15.73 0.96
C ALA A 11 2.80 16.10 0.40
N GLY A 12 1.71 15.79 1.12
CA GLY A 12 0.34 16.12 0.71
C GLY A 12 -0.66 15.04 1.11
N GLY A 13 -1.22 14.36 0.11
CA GLY A 13 -2.22 13.33 0.35
C GLY A 13 -2.31 12.30 -0.77
N LEU A 14 -2.94 11.18 -0.45
CA LEU A 14 -3.21 10.06 -1.33
C LEU A 14 -4.69 9.70 -1.29
N ARG A 15 -5.26 9.42 -2.47
CA ARG A 15 -6.54 8.73 -2.59
C ARG A 15 -6.29 7.23 -2.49
N VAL A 16 -6.69 6.64 -1.38
CA VAL A 16 -6.37 5.25 -1.01
C VAL A 16 -7.60 4.36 -1.18
N LYS A 17 -7.54 3.41 -2.12
CA LYS A 17 -8.54 2.34 -2.27
C LYS A 17 -8.27 1.26 -1.22
N ILE A 18 -9.29 0.81 -0.52
CA ILE A 18 -9.17 -0.20 0.54
C ILE A 18 -9.54 -1.59 0.00
N ALA A 19 -8.63 -2.54 0.19
CA ALA A 19 -8.82 -3.97 -0.08
C ALA A 19 -8.73 -4.76 1.23
N ASP A 20 -9.88 -4.92 1.88
CA ASP A 20 -10.03 -5.58 3.19
C ASP A 20 -10.80 -6.92 3.14
N SER A 21 -11.38 -7.27 1.99
CA SER A 21 -12.07 -8.55 1.78
C SER A 21 -11.20 -9.55 1.02
N PHE A 22 -11.46 -10.86 1.18
CA PHE A 22 -10.70 -11.91 0.49
C PHE A 22 -10.57 -11.67 -1.02
N LEU A 23 -11.69 -11.35 -1.69
CA LEU A 23 -11.73 -11.10 -3.13
C LEU A 23 -10.95 -9.83 -3.52
N THR A 24 -11.13 -8.73 -2.79
CA THR A 24 -10.42 -7.47 -3.12
C THR A 24 -8.92 -7.59 -2.90
N ARG A 25 -8.50 -8.35 -1.87
CA ARG A 25 -7.08 -8.67 -1.60
C ARG A 25 -6.48 -9.57 -2.67
N ALA A 26 -7.23 -10.57 -3.16
CA ALA A 26 -6.75 -11.50 -4.19
C ALA A 26 -6.63 -10.83 -5.58
N LEU A 27 -7.57 -9.92 -5.92
CA LEU A 27 -7.50 -9.16 -7.17
C LEU A 27 -6.37 -8.13 -7.15
N GLY A 28 -6.21 -7.41 -6.04
CA GLY A 28 -5.15 -6.42 -5.86
C GLY A 28 -5.00 -5.48 -7.06
N LEU A 29 -3.75 -5.25 -7.48
CA LEU A 29 -3.41 -4.49 -8.71
C LEU A 29 -3.29 -5.36 -9.97
N LEU A 30 -3.70 -6.63 -9.93
CA LEU A 30 -3.69 -7.51 -11.13
C LEU A 30 -4.77 -7.09 -12.13
N VAL A 31 -5.85 -6.49 -11.64
CA VAL A 31 -7.00 -6.07 -12.44
C VAL A 31 -7.11 -4.56 -12.45
N GLY A 32 -7.39 -3.99 -13.62
CA GLY A 32 -7.58 -2.56 -13.81
C GLY A 32 -6.34 -1.83 -14.36
N PRO A 33 -6.47 -0.51 -14.57
CA PRO A 33 -5.37 0.33 -15.01
C PRO A 33 -4.33 0.52 -13.90
N PRO A 34 -3.08 0.85 -14.25
CA PRO A 34 -2.08 1.25 -13.27
C PRO A 34 -2.54 2.43 -12.41
N LEU A 35 -2.17 2.45 -11.13
CA LEU A 35 -2.45 3.57 -10.21
C LEU A 35 -1.91 4.90 -10.77
N ALA A 36 -2.61 6.00 -10.52
CA ALA A 36 -2.05 7.35 -10.68
C ALA A 36 -0.99 7.64 -9.59
N GLN A 37 -0.26 8.76 -9.69
CA GLN A 37 0.80 9.11 -8.73
C GLN A 37 0.28 9.51 -7.34
N ASP A 38 -0.97 9.93 -7.27
CA ASP A 38 -1.71 10.33 -6.08
C ASP A 38 -2.69 9.24 -5.61
N GLU A 39 -2.69 8.07 -6.26
CA GLU A 39 -3.49 6.92 -5.86
C GLU A 39 -2.65 5.84 -5.16
N ALA A 40 -3.28 5.14 -4.23
CA ALA A 40 -2.70 3.97 -3.59
C ALA A 40 -3.76 2.87 -3.37
N LEU A 41 -3.30 1.63 -3.24
CA LEU A 41 -4.10 0.50 -2.78
C LEU A 41 -3.63 0.08 -1.40
N PHE A 42 -4.53 0.03 -0.42
CA PHE A 42 -4.25 -0.44 0.92
C PHE A 42 -4.84 -1.82 1.14
N ILE A 43 -3.97 -2.80 1.34
CA ILE A 43 -4.32 -4.21 1.51
C ILE A 43 -4.19 -4.56 2.99
N ALA A 44 -5.31 -4.91 3.62
CA ALA A 44 -5.36 -5.27 5.04
C ALA A 44 -6.25 -6.51 5.26
N PRO A 45 -5.93 -7.41 6.20
CA PRO A 45 -4.60 -7.61 6.78
C PRO A 45 -3.63 -8.16 5.72
N CYS A 46 -2.38 -7.71 5.75
CA CYS A 46 -1.33 -8.17 4.84
C CYS A 46 0.07 -7.90 5.42
N SER A 47 0.91 -8.93 5.51
CA SER A 47 2.31 -8.80 5.93
C SER A 47 3.31 -9.21 4.85
N SER A 48 2.82 -9.66 3.69
CA SER A 48 3.60 -10.08 2.55
C SER A 48 2.81 -9.88 1.26
N ILE A 49 3.48 -9.39 0.23
CA ILE A 49 2.93 -9.26 -1.13
C ILE A 49 3.77 -10.07 -2.11
N HIS A 50 3.16 -10.40 -3.24
CA HIS A 50 3.86 -10.84 -4.43
C HIS A 50 3.51 -9.92 -5.60
N THR A 51 4.44 -9.76 -6.53
CA THR A 51 4.23 -9.04 -7.79
C THR A 51 4.18 -10.00 -8.99
N ILE A 52 3.94 -11.28 -8.76
CA ILE A 52 3.71 -12.28 -9.82
C ILE A 52 2.45 -11.87 -10.61
N GLY A 53 2.54 -11.88 -11.95
CA GLY A 53 1.45 -11.46 -12.83
C GLY A 53 1.30 -9.94 -13.02
N MET A 54 2.09 -9.12 -12.32
CA MET A 54 2.06 -7.67 -12.52
C MET A 54 2.75 -7.25 -13.81
N ARG A 55 2.16 -6.25 -14.48
CA ARG A 55 2.67 -5.68 -15.75
C ARG A 55 3.59 -4.47 -15.56
N TYR A 56 3.69 -3.95 -14.34
CA TYR A 56 4.46 -2.75 -14.02
C TYR A 56 5.04 -2.86 -12.60
N ALA A 57 6.10 -2.09 -12.35
CA ALA A 57 6.71 -2.01 -11.03
C ALA A 57 5.89 -1.09 -10.11
N ILE A 58 5.91 -1.38 -8.80
CA ILE A 58 5.23 -0.61 -7.77
C ILE A 58 6.17 -0.24 -6.63
N ASP A 59 5.82 0.79 -5.88
CA ASP A 59 6.39 1.01 -4.55
C ASP A 59 5.49 0.33 -3.52
N VAL A 60 6.10 -0.16 -2.43
CA VAL A 60 5.41 -0.91 -1.39
C VAL A 60 5.81 -0.36 -0.02
N ALA A 61 4.86 0.17 0.73
CA ALA A 61 5.05 0.59 2.12
C ALA A 61 4.27 -0.34 3.07
N PHE A 62 5.00 -1.09 3.88
CA PHE A 62 4.42 -1.91 4.94
C PHE A 62 4.16 -1.05 6.18
N VAL A 63 2.99 -1.23 6.81
CA VAL A 63 2.61 -0.50 8.04
C VAL A 63 2.29 -1.47 9.19
N ASP A 64 2.52 -1.04 10.43
CA ASP A 64 2.11 -1.77 11.64
C ASP A 64 0.64 -1.51 12.03
N ARG A 65 0.25 -1.95 13.24
CA ARG A 65 -1.13 -1.82 13.77
C ARG A 65 -1.58 -0.38 13.97
N ASP A 66 -0.63 0.55 14.19
CA ASP A 66 -0.90 1.96 14.47
C ASP A 66 -0.79 2.81 13.19
N ALA A 67 -0.84 2.13 12.03
CA ALA A 67 -0.61 2.67 10.70
C ALA A 67 0.74 3.40 10.56
N ARG A 68 1.78 2.95 11.27
CA ARG A 68 3.15 3.48 11.10
C ARG A 68 3.91 2.65 10.09
N VAL A 69 4.57 3.33 9.15
CA VAL A 69 5.41 2.70 8.13
C VAL A 69 6.59 1.99 8.79
N VAL A 70 6.68 0.68 8.64
CA VAL A 70 7.77 -0.14 9.18
C VAL A 70 8.85 -0.43 8.15
N ARG A 71 8.50 -0.47 6.85
CA ARG A 71 9.44 -0.73 5.76
C ARG A 71 8.89 -0.23 4.44
N VAL A 72 9.76 0.31 3.59
CA VAL A 72 9.43 0.72 2.22
C VAL A 72 10.34 -0.01 1.25
N PHE A 73 9.78 -0.50 0.14
CA PHE A 73 10.51 -1.01 -1.00
C PHE A 73 10.10 -0.22 -2.25
N SER A 74 11.06 0.43 -2.88
CA SER A 74 10.82 1.19 -4.12
C SER A 74 11.00 0.31 -5.36
N GLN A 75 10.23 0.59 -6.40
CA GLN A 75 10.33 0.01 -7.74
C GLN A 75 10.42 -1.53 -7.73
N VAL A 76 9.56 -2.17 -6.95
CA VAL A 76 9.43 -3.64 -6.91
C VAL A 76 8.93 -4.13 -8.26
N ARG A 77 9.82 -4.75 -9.02
CA ARG A 77 9.51 -5.35 -10.34
C ARG A 77 8.61 -6.58 -10.21
N ALA A 78 8.03 -7.00 -11.33
CA ALA A 78 7.22 -8.21 -11.43
C ALA A 78 7.98 -9.48 -10.99
N GLY A 79 7.23 -10.48 -10.50
CA GLY A 79 7.78 -11.77 -10.10
C GLY A 79 8.70 -11.69 -8.88
N ARG A 80 8.35 -10.86 -7.89
CA ARG A 80 9.08 -10.72 -6.61
C ARG A 80 8.13 -10.95 -5.43
N ILE A 81 8.70 -11.33 -4.30
CA ILE A 81 7.99 -11.45 -3.02
C ILE A 81 8.64 -10.47 -2.05
N ARG A 82 7.83 -9.71 -1.32
CA ARG A 82 8.28 -8.80 -0.26
C ARG A 82 7.51 -9.06 1.01
N VAL A 83 8.23 -9.12 2.12
CA VAL A 83 7.71 -9.36 3.46
C VAL A 83 8.35 -8.36 4.43
N ALA A 84 7.58 -7.93 5.42
CA ALA A 84 8.09 -7.13 6.52
C ALA A 84 7.57 -7.66 7.86
N ARG A 85 8.50 -8.00 8.75
CA ARG A 85 8.17 -8.39 10.13
C ARG A 85 7.51 -7.22 10.85
N GLY A 86 6.42 -7.50 11.57
CA GLY A 86 5.65 -6.50 12.30
C GLY A 86 4.62 -5.74 11.46
N ALA A 87 4.58 -5.97 10.14
CA ALA A 87 3.55 -5.39 9.30
C ALA A 87 2.18 -6.03 9.54
N ARG A 88 1.14 -5.19 9.50
CA ARG A 88 -0.27 -5.56 9.58
C ARG A 88 -1.01 -5.28 8.28
N ALA A 89 -0.53 -4.35 7.48
CA ALA A 89 -1.05 -4.07 6.16
C ALA A 89 0.04 -3.54 5.22
N VAL A 90 -0.33 -3.41 3.95
CA VAL A 90 0.54 -2.94 2.88
C VAL A 90 -0.15 -1.84 2.09
N LEU A 91 0.55 -0.75 1.85
CA LEU A 91 0.19 0.29 0.91
C LEU A 91 1.01 0.09 -0.37
N GLU A 92 0.33 -0.23 -1.47
CA GLU A 92 0.91 -0.32 -2.81
C GLU A 92 0.69 0.99 -3.55
N LEU A 93 1.74 1.52 -4.18
CA LEU A 93 1.70 2.78 -4.91
C LEU A 93 2.34 2.61 -6.29
N ARG A 94 2.07 3.56 -7.19
CA ARG A 94 2.85 3.67 -8.43
C ARG A 94 4.35 3.78 -8.12
N ALA A 95 5.19 3.15 -8.92
CA ALA A 95 6.64 3.25 -8.79
C ALA A 95 7.11 4.72 -8.73
N GLY A 96 7.92 5.04 -7.72
CA GLY A 96 8.41 6.38 -7.42
C GLY A 96 7.47 7.26 -6.58
N ALA A 97 6.22 6.84 -6.35
CA ALA A 97 5.26 7.62 -5.57
C ALA A 97 5.61 7.63 -4.08
N ALA A 98 6.22 6.57 -3.53
CA ALA A 98 6.55 6.56 -2.10
C ALA A 98 7.54 7.68 -1.74
N ALA A 99 8.57 7.87 -2.57
CA ALA A 99 9.53 8.96 -2.39
C ALA A 99 8.86 10.34 -2.56
N ARG A 100 8.01 10.51 -3.59
CA ARG A 100 7.25 11.75 -3.83
C ARG A 100 6.35 12.13 -2.66
N GLN A 101 5.78 11.13 -2.00
CA GLN A 101 4.88 11.30 -0.86
C GLN A 101 5.62 11.41 0.48
N GLY A 102 6.96 11.34 0.48
CA GLY A 102 7.77 11.38 1.70
C GLY A 102 7.59 10.15 2.59
N LEU A 103 7.17 9.01 2.02
CA LEU A 103 6.94 7.78 2.77
C LEU A 103 8.27 7.13 3.12
N VAL A 104 8.62 7.19 4.40
CA VAL A 104 9.79 6.54 4.99
C VAL A 104 9.39 5.84 6.29
N ARG A 105 10.27 4.98 6.81
CA ARG A 105 10.03 4.31 8.09
C ARG A 105 9.75 5.35 9.19
N GLY A 106 8.72 5.10 9.99
CA GLY A 106 8.28 5.95 11.09
C GLY A 106 7.15 6.92 10.75
N VAL A 107 6.91 7.21 9.46
CA VAL A 107 5.76 8.01 9.02
C VAL A 107 4.47 7.34 9.45
N GLN A 108 3.55 8.10 10.02
CA GLN A 108 2.25 7.60 10.48
C GLN A 108 1.14 8.06 9.54
N LEU A 109 0.39 7.10 8.99
CA LEU A 109 -0.72 7.30 8.06
C LEU A 109 -2.04 7.18 8.81
N ARG A 110 -2.37 8.21 9.58
CA ARG A 110 -3.38 8.17 10.67
C ARG A 110 -4.75 7.69 10.20
N GLU A 111 -5.18 8.11 9.01
CA GLU A 111 -6.50 7.77 8.48
C GLU A 111 -6.63 6.27 8.18
N LEU A 112 -5.52 5.57 7.94
CA LEU A 112 -5.51 4.13 7.68
C LEU A 112 -5.63 3.30 8.96
N ALA A 113 -5.41 3.88 10.15
CA ALA A 113 -5.60 3.18 11.42
C ALA A 113 -7.06 2.74 11.63
N ALA A 114 -8.03 3.49 11.07
CA ALA A 114 -9.44 3.12 11.10
C ALA A 114 -9.76 1.83 10.32
N VAL A 115 -8.88 1.43 9.38
CA VAL A 115 -9.01 0.17 8.62
C VAL A 115 -8.36 -1.00 9.37
N LEU A 116 -7.40 -0.72 10.25
CA LEU A 116 -6.63 -1.70 11.01
C LEU A 116 -7.22 -2.01 12.38
N SER A 117 -8.21 -1.24 12.80
CA SER A 117 -8.93 -1.46 14.06
C SER A 117 -9.73 -2.77 13.96
N PRO A 118 -9.74 -3.60 15.03
CA PRO A 118 -10.43 -4.89 15.06
C PRO A 118 -11.95 -4.77 14.91
#